data_AF-A0A2W6N9Y8-F1
#
_entry.id   AF-A0A2W6N9Y8-F1
#
_cell.length_a   1.000
_cell.length_b   1.000
_cell.length_c   1.000
_cell.angle_alpha   90.00
_cell.angle_beta   90.00
_cell.angle_gamma   90.00
#
_symmetry.space_group_name_H-M   'P 1'
#
loop_
_entity.id
_entity.type
_entity.pdbx_description
1 polymer ?
#
loop_
_entity_poly.entity_id
_entity_poly.type
_entity_poly.pdbx_seq_one_letter_code
_entity_poly.pdbx_strand_id
1 'polypeptide(L)'
;MIDWLCRIFLHYAPEIKFSTEEIQAYEQLALNVMEDGLIEYDLPYAKFRYLTYVSLKGLYVFHGSNHTAIRIFEPRKQTLYNGQWTKAVFAASDPHWPMFYAIFNRSRLKGNFRNGCIRGRKQNYHFYSLNQSTISNDPWTEGMVYFLPRESFTAPKPRGISFDEWLCHEPVAPIAKLKVCPEDCYYFNKIAAHNDGESLIKTWLLYKERTRTTPTEGEH
;
A
#
# COMPACT_ATOMS: atom_id res chain seq x y z
N MET A 1 -15.46 -16.85 -9.36
CA MET A 1 -16.47 -15.81 -9.04
C MET A 1 -15.83 -14.59 -8.39
N ILE A 2 -15.15 -14.70 -7.24
CA ILE A 2 -14.52 -13.56 -6.53
C ILE A 2 -13.50 -12.80 -7.41
N ASP A 3 -12.58 -13.51 -8.08
CA ASP A 3 -11.56 -12.90 -8.94
C ASP A 3 -12.17 -12.08 -10.10
N TRP A 4 -13.23 -12.62 -10.73
CA TRP A 4 -13.98 -11.93 -11.78
C TRP A 4 -14.71 -10.69 -11.27
N LEU A 5 -15.33 -10.75 -10.07
CA LEU A 5 -15.97 -9.59 -9.44
C LEU A 5 -14.92 -8.51 -9.10
N CYS A 6 -13.78 -8.90 -8.51
CA CYS A 6 -12.70 -7.96 -8.20
C CYS A 6 -12.17 -7.30 -9.49
N ARG A 7 -12.01 -8.07 -10.58
CA ARG A 7 -11.63 -7.52 -11.89
C ARG A 7 -12.62 -6.48 -12.42
N ILE A 8 -13.92 -6.69 -12.23
CA ILE A 8 -14.93 -5.73 -12.71
C ILE A 8 -14.88 -4.45 -11.90
N PHE A 9 -14.73 -4.55 -10.58
CA PHE A 9 -14.97 -3.40 -9.68
C PHE A 9 -13.70 -2.73 -9.15
N LEU A 10 -12.54 -3.39 -9.19
CA LEU A 10 -11.30 -2.94 -8.55
C LEU A 10 -10.13 -2.87 -9.54
N HIS A 11 -9.08 -2.13 -9.19
CA HIS A 11 -7.89 -1.98 -10.04
C HIS A 11 -6.88 -3.09 -9.78
N TYR A 12 -6.20 -3.54 -10.83
CA TYR A 12 -5.08 -4.47 -10.69
C TYR A 12 -3.84 -3.79 -10.11
N ALA A 13 -3.00 -4.55 -9.41
CA ALA A 13 -1.58 -4.21 -9.21
C ALA A 13 -0.94 -3.92 -10.58
N PRO A 14 -0.06 -2.92 -10.71
CA PRO A 14 0.58 -2.61 -11.98
C PRO A 14 1.40 -3.81 -12.48
N GLU A 15 1.25 -4.13 -13.76
CA GLU A 15 2.17 -5.06 -14.44
C GLU A 15 3.40 -4.26 -14.89
N ILE A 16 4.50 -4.42 -14.15
CA ILE A 16 5.73 -3.67 -14.40
C ILE A 16 6.77 -4.59 -15.03
N LYS A 17 7.28 -4.18 -16.19
CA LYS A 17 8.51 -4.73 -16.77
C LYS A 17 9.65 -3.79 -16.42
N PHE A 18 10.76 -4.37 -15.97
CA PHE A 18 11.98 -3.66 -15.60
C PHE A 18 13.03 -3.86 -16.68
N SER A 19 13.73 -2.79 -17.08
CA SER A 19 14.89 -2.93 -17.98
C SER A 19 16.09 -3.45 -17.21
N THR A 20 17.12 -3.92 -17.91
CA THR A 20 18.37 -4.37 -17.29
C THR A 20 19.07 -3.24 -16.54
N GLU A 21 19.05 -2.03 -17.09
CA GLU A 21 19.63 -0.83 -16.48
C GLU A 21 18.88 -0.43 -15.21
N GLU A 22 17.54 -0.50 -15.23
CA GLU A 22 16.70 -0.22 -14.06
C GLU A 22 16.95 -1.24 -12.94
N ILE A 23 17.06 -2.53 -13.29
CA ILE A 23 17.40 -3.59 -12.34
C ILE A 23 18.77 -3.33 -11.70
N GLN A 24 19.79 -3.02 -12.51
CA GLN A 24 21.12 -2.74 -12.01
C GLN A 24 21.13 -1.53 -11.07
N ALA A 25 20.40 -0.46 -11.41
CA ALA A 25 20.27 0.71 -10.56
C ALA A 25 19.62 0.38 -9.21
N TYR A 26 18.57 -0.45 -9.20
CA TYR A 26 17.92 -0.89 -7.97
C TYR A 26 18.79 -1.80 -7.10
N GLU A 27 19.59 -2.67 -7.70
CA GLU A 27 20.55 -3.49 -6.96
C GLU A 27 21.64 -2.64 -6.33
N GLN A 28 22.16 -1.63 -7.04
CA GLN A 28 23.13 -0.69 -6.45
C GLN A 28 22.52 0.14 -5.32
N LEU A 29 21.29 0.63 -5.50
CA LEU A 29 20.57 1.36 -4.46
C LEU A 29 20.39 0.53 -3.17
N ALA A 30 20.11 -0.77 -3.31
CA ALA A 30 19.95 -1.67 -2.17
C ALA A 30 21.25 -1.94 -1.39
N LEU A 31 22.42 -1.71 -2.00
CA LEU A 31 23.72 -1.83 -1.33
C LEU A 31 24.09 -0.56 -0.55
N ASN A 32 23.51 0.59 -0.91
CA ASN A 32 23.84 1.91 -0.37
C ASN A 32 22.83 2.38 0.72
N VAL A 33 22.28 1.45 1.50
CA VAL A 33 21.39 1.80 2.62
C VAL A 33 22.22 2.44 3.74
N MET A 34 21.78 3.61 4.22
CA MET A 34 22.44 4.33 5.30
C MET A 34 22.41 3.53 6.62
N GLU A 35 23.28 3.88 7.57
CA GLU A 35 23.39 3.18 8.86
C GLU A 35 22.06 3.16 9.66
N ASP A 36 21.22 4.18 9.49
CA ASP A 36 19.90 4.27 10.13
C ASP A 36 18.77 3.60 9.32
N GLY A 37 19.13 2.86 8.26
CA GLY A 37 18.23 2.18 7.35
C GLY A 37 17.60 3.08 6.29
N LEU A 38 17.91 4.39 6.23
CA LEU A 38 17.35 5.27 5.22
C LEU A 38 17.90 4.93 3.83
N ILE A 39 16.98 4.79 2.87
CA ILE A 39 17.31 4.70 1.44
C ILE A 39 17.26 6.12 0.87
N GLU A 40 18.42 6.66 0.51
CA GLU A 40 18.52 7.90 -0.27
C GLU A 40 18.19 7.60 -1.72
N TYR A 41 16.98 7.98 -2.15
CA TYR A 41 16.48 7.65 -3.47
C TYR A 41 16.73 8.80 -4.46
N ASP A 42 17.67 8.61 -5.37
CA ASP A 42 18.10 9.59 -6.38
C ASP A 42 17.93 9.10 -7.83
N LEU A 43 17.30 7.94 -8.01
CA LEU A 43 17.11 7.33 -9.33
C LEU A 43 16.04 8.06 -10.16
N PRO A 44 16.15 8.05 -11.51
CA PRO A 44 15.16 8.68 -12.40
C PRO A 44 13.85 7.89 -12.54
N TYR A 45 13.71 6.78 -11.81
CA TYR A 45 12.53 5.91 -11.85
C TYR A 45 11.58 6.26 -10.70
N ALA A 46 10.28 6.05 -10.91
CA ALA A 46 9.31 6.30 -9.84
C ALA A 46 9.52 5.33 -8.66
N LYS A 47 9.44 5.81 -7.41
CA LYS A 47 9.68 4.99 -6.22
C LYS A 47 8.78 3.76 -6.11
N PHE A 48 7.53 3.85 -6.59
CA PHE A 48 6.66 2.68 -6.60
C PHE A 48 7.23 1.53 -7.43
N ARG A 49 7.97 1.82 -8.52
CA ARG A 49 8.59 0.79 -9.37
C ARG A 49 9.67 0.06 -8.59
N TYR A 50 10.54 0.80 -7.88
CA TYR A 50 11.54 0.22 -7.00
C TYR A 50 10.91 -0.64 -5.91
N LEU A 51 9.88 -0.13 -5.23
CA LEU A 51 9.18 -0.89 -4.20
C LEU A 51 8.57 -2.18 -4.76
N THR A 52 7.92 -2.12 -5.93
CA THR A 52 7.41 -3.32 -6.61
C THR A 52 8.55 -4.27 -6.94
N TYR A 53 9.67 -3.80 -7.47
CA TYR A 53 10.84 -4.63 -7.78
C TYR A 53 11.36 -5.35 -6.53
N VAL A 54 11.57 -4.62 -5.43
CA VAL A 54 12.05 -5.21 -4.17
C VAL A 54 11.06 -6.22 -3.58
N SER A 55 9.74 -5.98 -3.74
CA SER A 55 8.72 -6.92 -3.28
C SER A 55 8.79 -8.28 -3.96
N LEU A 56 9.22 -8.32 -5.24
CA LEU A 56 9.35 -9.56 -6.01
C LEU A 56 10.44 -10.49 -5.47
N LYS A 57 11.42 -9.96 -4.72
CA LYS A 57 12.46 -10.77 -4.06
C LYS A 57 11.90 -11.63 -2.94
N GLY A 58 10.72 -11.30 -2.39
CA GLY A 58 10.06 -12.08 -1.36
C GLY A 58 10.77 -12.09 -0.01
N LEU A 59 11.71 -11.17 0.23
CA LEU A 59 12.46 -11.05 1.50
C LEU A 59 11.79 -10.13 2.52
N TYR A 60 10.90 -9.25 2.05
CA TYR A 60 10.34 -8.17 2.85
C TYR A 60 8.82 -8.20 2.89
N VAL A 61 8.28 -7.61 3.95
CA VAL A 61 6.93 -7.05 3.99
C VAL A 61 7.04 -5.57 4.35
N PHE A 62 6.06 -4.78 3.94
CA PHE A 62 6.11 -3.34 3.98
C PHE A 62 5.09 -2.78 4.97
N HIS A 63 5.49 -1.71 5.67
CA HIS A 63 4.60 -0.95 6.54
C HIS A 63 4.66 0.54 6.20
N GLY A 64 3.51 1.18 6.07
CA GLY A 64 3.42 2.61 5.74
C GLY A 64 3.00 3.42 6.95
N SER A 65 3.70 4.51 7.23
CA SER A 65 3.38 5.37 8.37
C SER A 65 3.74 6.83 8.11
N ASN A 66 2.97 7.76 8.68
CA ASN A 66 3.36 9.17 8.74
C ASN A 66 4.44 9.43 9.81
N HIS A 67 4.69 8.48 10.73
CA HIS A 67 5.80 8.57 11.69
C HIS A 67 7.09 8.10 11.01
N THR A 68 8.07 8.99 10.89
CA THR A 68 9.26 8.79 10.04
C THR A 68 10.50 8.24 10.76
N ALA A 69 10.46 8.20 12.10
CA ALA A 69 11.58 7.80 12.96
C ALA A 69 11.30 6.52 13.76
N ILE A 70 10.47 5.61 13.25
CA ILE A 70 10.16 4.35 13.93
C ILE A 70 11.41 3.45 13.89
N ARG A 71 11.96 3.14 15.07
CA ARG A 71 13.07 2.18 15.22
C ARG A 71 12.61 0.77 15.53
N ILE A 72 11.48 0.64 16.23
CA ILE A 72 10.86 -0.64 16.58
C ILE A 72 9.35 -0.49 16.42
N PHE A 73 8.75 -1.42 15.70
CA PHE A 73 7.31 -1.57 15.62
C PHE A 73 6.83 -2.45 16.77
N GLU A 74 5.98 -1.88 17.61
CA GLU A 74 5.35 -2.60 18.72
C GLU A 74 3.98 -3.16 18.29
N PRO A 75 3.65 -4.41 18.64
CA PRO A 75 2.33 -4.98 18.41
C PRO A 75 1.22 -4.14 19.06
N ARG A 76 0.24 -3.69 18.26
CA ARG A 76 -0.90 -2.87 18.75
C ARG A 76 -2.20 -3.63 18.63
N LYS A 77 -3.13 -3.36 19.55
CA LYS A 77 -4.47 -3.93 19.51
C LYS A 77 -5.25 -3.31 18.35
N GLN A 78 -5.70 -4.14 17.42
CA GLN A 78 -6.51 -3.74 16.27
C GLN A 78 -7.34 -4.93 15.76
N THR A 79 -8.19 -4.68 14.78
CA THR A 79 -9.00 -5.73 14.14
C THR A 79 -8.36 -6.21 12.85
N LEU A 80 -8.42 -7.52 12.60
CA LEU A 80 -8.19 -8.10 11.27
C LEU A 80 -9.26 -7.61 10.29
N TYR A 81 -9.05 -7.83 8.98
CA TYR A 81 -10.03 -7.51 7.95
C TYR A 81 -11.42 -8.14 8.17
N ASN A 82 -11.49 -9.26 8.91
CA ASN A 82 -12.73 -9.97 9.24
C ASN A 82 -13.40 -9.48 10.54
N GLY A 83 -12.86 -8.43 11.18
CA GLY A 83 -13.38 -7.84 12.41
C GLY A 83 -12.91 -8.52 13.71
N GLN A 84 -12.13 -9.61 13.64
CA GLN A 84 -11.59 -10.27 14.84
C GLN A 84 -10.48 -9.44 15.46
N TRP A 85 -10.49 -9.30 16.79
CA TRP A 85 -9.44 -8.61 17.53
C TRP A 85 -8.12 -9.38 17.51
N THR A 86 -7.03 -8.65 17.38
CA THR A 86 -5.66 -9.16 17.51
C THR A 86 -4.74 -8.09 18.09
N LYS A 87 -3.54 -8.49 18.53
CA LYS A 87 -2.44 -7.59 18.89
C LYS A 87 -1.23 -7.96 18.05
N ALA A 88 -0.93 -7.16 17.04
CA ALA A 88 0.15 -7.44 16.08
C ALA A 88 0.67 -6.15 15.43
N VAL A 89 1.86 -6.22 14.86
CA VAL A 89 2.34 -5.32 13.81
C VAL A 89 1.78 -5.83 12.49
N PHE A 90 1.18 -4.92 11.71
CA PHE A 90 0.58 -5.25 10.42
C PHE A 90 1.48 -4.77 9.30
N ALA A 91 1.62 -5.59 8.27
CA ALA A 91 2.36 -5.28 7.06
C ALA A 91 1.64 -5.86 5.84
N ALA A 92 2.14 -5.54 4.65
CA ALA A 92 1.70 -6.14 3.39
C ALA A 92 2.92 -6.57 2.56
N SER A 93 2.80 -7.62 1.76
CA SER A 93 3.86 -7.96 0.79
C SER A 93 3.78 -7.12 -0.49
N ASP A 94 2.59 -6.62 -0.83
CA ASP A 94 2.37 -5.66 -1.89
C ASP A 94 2.62 -4.24 -1.36
N PRO A 95 3.63 -3.52 -1.87
CA PRO A 95 4.05 -2.24 -1.30
C PRO A 95 3.08 -1.10 -1.59
N HIS A 96 2.18 -1.23 -2.57
CA HIS A 96 1.25 -0.17 -2.92
C HIS A 96 0.23 0.07 -1.81
N TRP A 97 -0.09 -0.96 -1.03
CA TRP A 97 -1.04 -0.83 0.06
C TRP A 97 -0.46 -0.05 1.26
N PRO A 98 0.75 -0.36 1.74
CA PRO A 98 1.49 0.46 2.69
C PRO A 98 1.78 1.87 2.19
N MET A 99 2.10 2.05 0.91
CA MET A 99 2.34 3.39 0.35
C MET A 99 1.14 4.33 0.55
N PHE A 100 -0.10 3.84 0.40
CA PHE A 100 -1.30 4.61 0.73
C PHE A 100 -1.34 5.04 2.20
N TYR A 101 -1.00 4.14 3.14
CA TYR A 101 -0.94 4.47 4.58
C TYR A 101 0.18 5.46 4.91
N ALA A 102 1.29 5.43 4.18
CA ALA A 102 2.40 6.36 4.38
C ALA A 102 2.01 7.80 4.00
N ILE A 103 1.22 7.98 2.93
CA ILE A 103 0.84 9.31 2.43
C ILE A 103 -0.51 9.81 2.97
N PHE A 104 -1.34 8.93 3.54
CA PHE A 104 -2.64 9.30 4.10
C PHE A 104 -2.48 9.80 5.54
N ASN A 105 -2.66 11.10 5.75
CA ASN A 105 -2.65 11.73 7.06
C ASN A 105 -3.96 11.44 7.81
N ARG A 106 -3.92 10.40 8.66
CA ARG A 106 -5.09 9.97 9.42
C ARG A 106 -5.58 10.99 10.45
N SER A 107 -4.77 11.99 10.85
CA SER A 107 -5.24 13.08 11.72
C SER A 107 -6.26 13.99 11.02
N ARG A 108 -6.29 13.97 9.68
CA ARG A 108 -7.24 14.72 8.84
C ARG A 108 -8.46 13.89 8.42
N LEU A 109 -8.59 12.64 8.89
CA LEU A 109 -9.73 11.77 8.60
C LEU A 109 -11.02 12.35 9.19
N LYS A 110 -12.06 12.46 8.35
CA LYS A 110 -13.45 12.76 8.74
C LYS A 110 -14.32 11.58 8.33
N GLY A 111 -14.86 10.85 9.30
CA GLY A 111 -15.67 9.65 9.07
C GLY A 111 -14.82 8.38 8.99
N ASN A 112 -15.01 7.57 7.94
CA ASN A 112 -14.29 6.34 7.70
C ASN A 112 -13.49 6.37 6.38
N PHE A 113 -12.77 5.29 6.14
CA PHE A 113 -12.07 5.06 4.88
C PHE A 113 -12.08 3.58 4.59
N ARG A 114 -12.02 3.24 3.31
CA ARG A 114 -12.14 1.88 2.79
C ARG A 114 -10.98 1.65 1.87
N ASN A 115 -10.19 0.64 2.18
CA ASN A 115 -9.03 0.33 1.38
C ASN A 115 -8.74 -1.16 1.45
N GLY A 116 -7.96 -1.65 0.51
CA GLY A 116 -7.52 -3.03 0.55
C GLY A 116 -6.64 -3.42 -0.62
N CYS A 117 -5.76 -4.37 -0.34
CA CYS A 117 -5.10 -5.20 -1.34
C CYS A 117 -5.67 -6.61 -1.21
N ILE A 118 -6.47 -7.04 -2.19
CA ILE A 118 -7.09 -8.36 -2.23
C ILE A 118 -6.21 -9.27 -3.10
N ARG A 119 -5.79 -10.41 -2.55
CA ARG A 119 -5.01 -11.41 -3.27
C ARG A 119 -5.88 -12.08 -4.35
N GLY A 120 -5.48 -11.89 -5.60
CA GLY A 120 -6.05 -12.62 -6.74
C GLY A 120 -5.27 -13.89 -7.05
N ARG A 121 -5.73 -14.63 -8.07
CA ARG A 121 -5.03 -15.86 -8.50
C ARG A 121 -3.73 -15.57 -9.25
N LYS A 122 -3.71 -14.49 -10.02
CA LYS A 122 -2.56 -14.08 -10.85
C LYS A 122 -1.96 -12.75 -10.40
N GLN A 123 -2.78 -11.86 -9.88
CA GLN A 123 -2.38 -10.50 -9.51
C GLN A 123 -3.30 -9.97 -8.42
N ASN A 124 -2.79 -9.05 -7.60
CA ASN A 124 -3.56 -8.42 -6.54
C ASN A 124 -4.52 -7.35 -7.08
N TYR A 125 -5.58 -7.09 -6.33
CA TYR A 125 -6.58 -6.07 -6.62
C TYR A 125 -6.58 -4.99 -5.53
N HIS A 126 -6.66 -3.74 -5.93
CA HIS A 126 -6.58 -2.59 -5.04
C HIS A 126 -7.83 -1.73 -5.12
N PHE A 127 -8.24 -1.22 -3.96
CA PHE A 127 -9.21 -0.14 -3.86
C PHE A 127 -8.84 0.83 -2.74
N TYR A 128 -9.11 2.11 -2.94
CA TYR A 128 -8.88 3.18 -1.98
C TYR A 128 -10.01 4.19 -2.06
N SER A 129 -10.78 4.34 -1.00
CA SER A 129 -11.86 5.30 -0.96
C SER A 129 -11.98 5.98 0.40
N LEU A 130 -12.02 7.30 0.38
CA LEU A 130 -12.19 8.14 1.56
C LEU A 130 -13.59 8.78 1.53
N ASN A 131 -14.11 9.20 2.69
CA ASN A 131 -15.29 10.06 2.69
C ASN A 131 -14.99 11.36 1.93
N GLN A 132 -16.00 11.91 1.24
CA GLN A 132 -15.88 13.19 0.52
C GLN A 132 -15.37 14.32 1.44
N SER A 133 -15.81 14.33 2.69
CA SER A 133 -15.37 15.27 3.72
C SER A 133 -13.89 15.12 4.09
N THR A 134 -13.33 13.90 3.99
CA THR A 134 -11.90 13.65 4.19
C THR A 134 -11.08 14.14 3.01
N ILE A 135 -11.50 13.86 1.76
CA ILE A 135 -10.81 14.38 0.55
C ILE A 135 -10.76 15.91 0.57
N SER A 136 -11.87 16.55 0.91
CA SER A 136 -11.98 18.01 1.00
C SER A 136 -11.14 18.62 2.12
N ASN A 137 -10.59 17.80 3.02
CA ASN A 137 -9.74 18.23 4.12
C ASN A 137 -8.24 18.10 3.80
N ASP A 138 -7.88 17.88 2.52
CA ASP A 138 -6.50 17.71 2.04
C ASP A 138 -5.72 16.69 2.91
N PRO A 139 -6.07 15.40 2.87
CA PRO A 139 -5.60 14.44 3.85
C PRO A 139 -4.21 13.86 3.50
N TRP A 140 -3.40 14.58 2.73
CA TRP A 140 -2.15 14.08 2.18
C TRP A 140 -0.94 14.59 2.96
N THR A 141 0.11 13.78 3.00
CA THR A 141 1.38 14.10 3.65
C THR A 141 2.51 13.30 3.01
N GLU A 142 3.75 13.74 3.24
CA GLU A 142 4.89 12.85 3.13
C GLU A 142 4.87 11.82 4.28
N GLY A 143 5.48 10.67 4.05
CA GLY A 143 5.64 9.63 5.05
C GLY A 143 6.78 8.68 4.74
N MET A 144 6.77 7.53 5.41
CA MET A 144 7.78 6.48 5.24
C MET A 144 7.12 5.14 4.92
N VAL A 145 7.72 4.44 3.96
CA VAL A 145 7.52 3.00 3.75
C VAL A 145 8.70 2.27 4.38
N TYR A 146 8.42 1.43 5.37
CA TYR A 146 9.39 0.62 6.09
C TYR A 146 9.43 -0.79 5.53
N PHE A 147 10.63 -1.35 5.43
CA PHE A 147 10.92 -2.70 4.97
C PHE A 147 11.16 -3.55 6.22
N LEU A 148 10.31 -4.54 6.46
CA LEU A 148 10.36 -5.41 7.63
C LEU A 148 10.77 -6.83 7.21
N PRO A 149 11.50 -7.58 8.07
CA PRO A 149 11.93 -8.94 7.78
C PRO A 149 10.71 -9.85 7.61
N ARG A 150 10.53 -10.44 6.42
CA ARG A 150 9.35 -11.27 6.15
C ARG A 150 9.27 -12.48 7.07
N GLU A 151 10.39 -13.08 7.48
CA GLU A 151 10.39 -14.26 8.34
C GLU A 151 9.74 -14.03 9.72
N SER A 152 9.66 -12.78 10.18
CA SER A 152 9.00 -12.42 11.43
C SER A 152 7.48 -12.36 11.32
N PHE A 153 6.93 -12.49 10.10
CA PHE A 153 5.50 -12.31 9.83
C PHE A 153 4.83 -13.58 9.33
N THR A 154 3.56 -13.72 9.67
CA THR A 154 2.70 -14.79 9.16
C THR A 154 1.49 -14.20 8.43
N ALA A 155 1.15 -14.79 7.29
CA ALA A 155 -0.07 -14.45 6.58
C ALA A 155 -1.25 -15.25 7.19
N PRO A 156 -2.40 -14.61 7.49
CA PRO A 156 -3.59 -15.32 7.93
C PRO A 156 -4.03 -16.38 6.90
N LYS A 157 -4.50 -17.54 7.38
CA LYS A 157 -5.08 -18.55 6.49
C LYS A 157 -6.35 -18.00 5.85
N PRO A 158 -6.45 -17.97 4.50
CA PRO A 158 -7.59 -17.37 3.84
C PRO A 158 -8.89 -18.15 4.09
N ARG A 159 -9.95 -17.44 4.46
CA ARG A 159 -11.33 -17.95 4.46
C ARG A 159 -12.17 -17.03 3.55
N GLY A 160 -12.29 -17.38 2.27
CA GLY A 160 -12.98 -16.56 1.27
C GLY A 160 -12.07 -15.50 0.65
N ILE A 161 -12.46 -14.23 0.71
CA ILE A 161 -11.62 -13.11 0.23
C ILE A 161 -10.38 -13.01 1.13
N SER A 162 -9.20 -13.03 0.52
CA SER A 162 -7.92 -12.90 1.21
C SER A 162 -7.35 -11.52 0.96
N PHE A 163 -7.10 -10.77 2.02
CA PHE A 163 -6.32 -9.54 1.94
C PHE A 163 -4.84 -9.85 2.05
N ASP A 164 -3.99 -8.99 1.48
CA ASP A 164 -2.54 -9.09 1.60
C ASP A 164 -2.03 -8.61 2.96
N GLU A 165 -2.58 -9.19 4.01
CA GLU A 165 -2.29 -8.85 5.39
C GLU A 165 -1.25 -9.82 5.94
N TRP A 166 -0.25 -9.28 6.63
CA TRP A 166 0.83 -9.99 7.31
C TRP A 166 0.90 -9.52 8.75
N LEU A 167 1.08 -10.46 9.68
CA LEU A 167 1.03 -10.21 11.11
C LEU A 167 2.31 -10.65 11.81
N CYS A 168 2.89 -9.77 12.63
CA CYS A 168 3.94 -10.11 13.59
C CYS A 168 3.43 -9.83 15.01
N HIS A 169 3.52 -10.81 15.90
CA HIS A 169 3.04 -10.69 17.29
C HIS A 169 4.11 -10.21 18.27
N GLU A 170 5.33 -10.04 17.79
CA GLU A 170 6.50 -9.59 18.56
C GLU A 170 6.97 -8.21 18.07
N PRO A 171 7.75 -7.47 18.88
CA PRO A 171 8.42 -6.26 18.42
C PRO A 171 9.35 -6.55 17.23
N VAL A 172 9.35 -5.69 16.22
CA VAL A 172 10.18 -5.87 15.02
C VAL A 172 10.82 -4.57 14.57
N ALA A 173 12.12 -4.59 14.31
CA ALA A 173 12.86 -3.47 13.75
C ALA A 173 12.77 -3.47 12.21
N PRO A 174 12.65 -2.30 11.57
CA PRO A 174 12.78 -2.21 10.12
C PRO A 174 14.23 -2.42 9.69
N ILE A 175 14.41 -3.08 8.54
CA ILE A 175 15.71 -3.27 7.88
C ILE A 175 16.08 -2.00 7.10
N ALA A 176 15.09 -1.38 6.48
CA ALA A 176 15.26 -0.15 5.73
C ALA A 176 13.97 0.69 5.75
N LYS A 177 14.06 1.94 5.31
CA LYS A 177 12.93 2.86 5.15
C LYS A 177 13.15 3.77 3.95
N LEU A 178 12.06 4.05 3.23
CA LEU A 178 12.05 4.92 2.06
C LEU A 178 11.04 6.05 2.28
N LYS A 179 11.50 7.30 2.13
CA LYS A 179 10.63 8.48 2.17
C LYS A 179 9.76 8.50 0.92
N VAL A 180 8.46 8.70 1.10
CA VAL A 180 7.48 8.80 0.00
C VAL A 180 6.59 10.02 0.14
N CYS A 181 6.13 10.55 -0.99
CA CYS A 181 5.13 11.61 -1.10
C CYS A 181 3.94 11.16 -1.98
N PRO A 182 2.84 11.93 -2.04
CA PRO A 182 1.68 11.60 -2.85
C PRO A 182 1.99 11.24 -4.32
N GLU A 183 2.92 11.95 -4.94
CA GLU A 183 3.34 11.79 -6.34
C GLU A 183 4.03 10.44 -6.59
N ASP A 184 4.63 9.85 -5.55
CA ASP A 184 5.24 8.52 -5.63
C ASP A 184 4.17 7.41 -5.70
N CYS A 185 2.92 7.70 -5.32
CA CYS A 185 1.87 6.69 -5.20
C CYS A 185 1.17 6.39 -6.52
N TYR A 186 1.41 5.20 -7.07
CA TYR A 186 0.77 4.71 -8.30
C TYR A 186 -0.78 4.81 -8.31
N TYR A 187 -1.41 4.70 -7.15
CA TYR A 187 -2.88 4.76 -7.01
C TYR A 187 -3.40 6.13 -6.61
N PHE A 188 -2.57 7.17 -6.53
CA PHE A 188 -3.00 8.49 -6.04
C PHE A 188 -4.22 9.03 -6.81
N ASN A 189 -4.15 9.03 -8.14
CA ASN A 189 -5.24 9.43 -9.03
C ASN A 189 -6.38 8.39 -9.13
N LYS A 190 -6.28 7.29 -8.37
CA LYS A 190 -7.28 6.22 -8.27
C LYS A 190 -7.87 6.17 -6.85
N ILE A 191 -7.74 7.22 -6.04
CA ILE A 191 -8.42 7.32 -4.75
C ILE A 191 -9.81 7.94 -4.97
N ALA A 192 -10.86 7.20 -4.64
CA ALA A 192 -12.24 7.62 -4.84
C ALA A 192 -12.82 8.33 -3.61
N ALA A 193 -13.79 9.22 -3.82
CA ALA A 193 -14.65 9.69 -2.74
C ALA A 193 -15.94 8.87 -2.63
N HIS A 194 -16.33 8.48 -1.42
CA HIS A 194 -17.64 7.89 -1.13
C HIS A 194 -18.46 8.76 -0.17
N ASN A 195 -19.78 8.55 -0.20
CA ASN A 195 -20.71 9.27 0.66
C ASN A 195 -20.76 8.66 2.07
N ASP A 196 -21.06 9.51 3.05
CA ASP A 196 -21.35 9.08 4.40
C ASP A 196 -22.55 8.12 4.41
N GLY A 197 -22.46 7.03 5.17
CA GLY A 197 -23.50 5.98 5.22
C GLY A 197 -23.58 5.04 4.01
N GLU A 198 -22.75 5.21 2.98
CA GLU A 198 -22.69 4.28 1.84
C GLU A 198 -22.27 2.87 2.28
N SER A 199 -22.86 1.80 1.75
CA SER A 199 -22.40 0.42 2.06
C SER A 199 -21.10 0.06 1.34
N LEU A 200 -20.30 -0.88 1.88
CA LEU A 200 -19.05 -1.32 1.25
C LEU A 200 -19.29 -1.85 -0.18
N ILE A 201 -20.39 -2.59 -0.37
CA ILE A 201 -20.79 -3.13 -1.67
C ILE A 201 -21.01 -1.98 -2.67
N LYS A 202 -21.76 -0.95 -2.30
CA LYS A 202 -22.00 0.20 -3.18
C LYS A 202 -20.71 0.96 -3.50
N THR A 203 -19.78 1.06 -2.54
CA THR A 203 -18.46 1.64 -2.81
C THR A 203 -17.69 0.84 -3.87
N TRP A 204 -17.65 -0.49 -3.76
CA TRP A 204 -16.97 -1.31 -4.76
C TRP A 204 -17.64 -1.21 -6.14
N LEU A 205 -18.97 -1.28 -6.20
CA LEU A 205 -19.72 -1.17 -7.45
C LEU A 205 -19.41 0.13 -8.21
N LEU A 206 -19.24 1.24 -7.49
CA LEU A 206 -19.00 2.57 -8.06
C LEU A 206 -17.51 2.94 -8.15
N TYR A 207 -16.60 2.11 -7.61
CA TYR A 207 -15.20 2.49 -7.41
C TYR A 207 -14.48 2.81 -8.73
N LYS A 208 -14.58 1.94 -9.73
CA LYS A 208 -13.98 2.20 -11.04
C LYS A 208 -14.58 3.39 -11.76
N GLU A 209 -15.88 3.58 -11.65
CA GLU A 209 -16.54 4.73 -12.26
C GLU A 209 -16.00 6.04 -11.68
N ARG A 210 -15.85 6.11 -10.35
CA ARG A 210 -15.29 7.27 -9.64
C ARG A 210 -13.80 7.51 -9.89
N THR A 211 -13.10 6.51 -10.42
CA THR A 211 -11.64 6.55 -10.65
C THR A 211 -11.28 6.40 -12.11
N ARG A 212 -12.27 6.52 -13.01
CA ARG A 212 -12.04 6.71 -14.43
C ARG A 212 -11.39 8.08 -14.59
N THR A 213 -10.10 8.09 -14.89
CA THR A 213 -9.49 9.28 -15.45
C THR A 213 -10.17 9.57 -16.79
N THR A 214 -10.71 10.78 -16.95
CA THR A 214 -10.98 11.30 -18.29
C THR A 214 -9.64 11.25 -19.03
N PRO A 215 -9.54 10.66 -20.23
CA PRO A 215 -8.29 10.66 -20.95
C PRO A 215 -7.83 12.12 -21.11
N THR A 216 -6.69 12.43 -20.50
CA THR A 216 -5.93 13.62 -20.88
C THR A 216 -5.53 13.42 -22.33
N GLU A 217 -5.92 14.36 -23.20
CA GLU A 217 -5.43 14.44 -24.56
C GLU A 217 -3.90 14.36 -24.54
N GLY A 218 -3.31 13.28 -25.08
CA GLY A 218 -1.86 13.23 -25.32
C GLY A 218 -1.06 12.01 -24.87
N GLU A 219 -1.64 10.83 -24.70
CA GLU A 219 -0.83 9.59 -24.68
C GLU A 219 -1.13 8.75 -25.94
N HIS A 220 -0.28 8.94 -26.94
CA HIS A 220 -0.11 8.10 -28.13
C HIS A 220 0.84 6.94 -27.84
#